data_AF-A0A958F3D9-F1
#
_entry.id   AF-A0A958F3D9-F1
#
_cell.length_a   1.000
_cell.length_b   1.000
_cell.length_c   1.000
_cell.angle_alpha   90.00
_cell.angle_beta   90.00
_cell.angle_gamma   90.00
#
_symmetry.space_group_name_H-M   'P 1'
#
loop_
_entity.id
_entity.type
_entity.pdbx_description
1 polymer ?
#
loop_
_entity_poly.entity_id
_entity_poly.type
_entity_poly.pdbx_seq_one_letter_code
_entity_poly.pdbx_strand_id
1 'polypeptide(L)'
;MTQGFAISDHHQIYGIPSKGTSDYQNIALQFRFDVNESNNFIVQLTHKRLGLNPLMEITRDIELDWGFFEHRPTPSSYIKFGKVSLPLGIFNEVRDVGVLIPFYRVPSSVYTESRISSEAIEGVVFGIQFPIGKGWSIRSDFFAGQFRWGEWANMENPLGNGFKTTVQRVDIESVLGTQLWLNTPLEGLRTGISGYYGVTKNGFGLNVLSGVENPTVGNYLASFEYD
;
A
#
# COMPACT_ATOMS: atom_id res chain seq x y z
N MET A 1 11.73 13.91 5.31
CA MET A 1 12.65 13.98 4.17
C MET A 1 13.75 12.97 4.39
N THR A 2 13.97 12.09 3.42
CA THR A 2 15.07 11.13 3.42
C THR A 2 15.75 11.15 2.04
N GLN A 3 17.08 11.16 2.05
CA GLN A 3 17.91 11.12 0.85
C GLN A 3 18.95 10.01 1.03
N GLY A 4 19.13 9.18 0.02
CA GLY A 4 20.03 8.04 0.05
C GLY A 4 21.02 8.04 -1.10
N PHE A 5 22.22 7.51 -0.83
CA PHE A 5 23.16 7.08 -1.87
C PHE A 5 23.19 5.55 -1.90
N ALA A 6 23.06 4.95 -3.08
CA ALA A 6 23.08 3.50 -3.23
C ALA A 6 23.99 3.07 -4.39
N ILE A 7 24.75 1.99 -4.18
CA ILE A 7 25.62 1.33 -5.15
C ILE A 7 25.45 -0.18 -5.00
N SER A 8 25.44 -0.92 -6.11
CA SER A 8 25.36 -2.39 -6.10
C SER A 8 26.30 -2.99 -7.15
N ASP A 9 27.08 -3.99 -6.77
CA ASP A 9 28.06 -4.64 -7.64
C ASP A 9 27.48 -5.86 -8.39
N HIS A 10 26.44 -6.50 -7.86
CA HIS A 10 25.77 -7.67 -8.44
C HIS A 10 24.25 -7.63 -8.16
N HIS A 11 23.45 -8.19 -9.08
CA HIS A 11 21.99 -8.24 -9.00
C HIS A 11 21.34 -6.85 -8.78
N GLN A 12 21.28 -6.02 -9.82
CA GLN A 12 20.60 -4.70 -9.79
C GLN A 12 19.07 -4.88 -9.69
N ILE A 13 18.59 -5.38 -8.56
CA ILE A 13 17.18 -5.38 -8.22
C ILE A 13 16.83 -3.93 -7.83
N TYR A 14 15.71 -3.42 -8.33
CA TYR A 14 15.18 -2.08 -8.01
C TYR A 14 16.01 -0.87 -8.50
N GLY A 15 16.83 -1.06 -9.53
CA GLY A 15 17.43 0.06 -10.26
C GLY A 15 18.64 0.73 -9.62
N ILE A 16 19.31 0.07 -8.67
CA ILE A 16 20.55 0.58 -8.06
C ILE A 16 21.72 0.34 -9.03
N PRO A 17 22.42 1.38 -9.52
CA PRO A 17 23.50 1.23 -10.49
C PRO A 17 24.83 0.84 -9.84
N SER A 18 25.74 0.28 -10.65
CA SER A 18 27.10 -0.10 -10.22
C SER A 18 28.05 1.08 -10.01
N LYS A 19 27.73 2.26 -10.54
CA LYS A 19 28.51 3.49 -10.36
C LYS A 19 28.05 4.35 -9.19
N GLY A 20 27.01 3.92 -8.47
CA GLY A 20 26.38 4.68 -7.41
C GLY A 20 25.40 5.76 -7.91
N THR A 21 24.41 6.11 -7.09
CA THR A 21 23.47 7.21 -7.37
C THR A 21 22.91 7.83 -6.10
N SER A 22 22.61 9.13 -6.13
CA SER A 22 21.88 9.89 -5.11
C SER A 22 20.40 10.11 -5.45
N ASP A 23 19.90 9.39 -6.45
CA ASP A 23 18.56 9.55 -7.00
C ASP A 23 17.47 8.77 -6.22
N TYR A 24 17.76 8.51 -4.96
CA TYR A 24 16.83 7.91 -4.00
C TYR A 24 16.37 8.98 -3.02
N GLN A 25 15.16 9.48 -3.21
CA GLN A 25 14.62 10.60 -2.45
C GLN A 25 13.17 10.33 -2.08
N ASN A 26 12.80 10.65 -0.84
CA ASN A 26 11.41 10.63 -0.41
C ASN A 26 11.11 11.86 0.48
N ILE A 27 10.11 12.63 0.09
CA ILE A 27 9.62 13.80 0.82
C ILE A 27 8.10 13.72 0.84
N ALA A 28 7.50 13.64 2.03
CA ALA A 28 6.06 13.74 2.21
C ALA A 28 5.70 15.08 2.88
N LEU A 29 4.64 15.72 2.40
CA LEU A 29 4.01 16.88 3.00
C LEU A 29 2.56 16.53 3.32
N GLN A 30 2.18 16.63 4.60
CA GLN A 30 0.83 16.34 5.06
C GLN A 30 0.16 17.61 5.59
N PHE A 31 -1.07 17.82 5.16
CA PHE A 31 -1.95 18.89 5.62
C PHE A 31 -3.18 18.27 6.28
N ARG A 32 -3.56 18.83 7.42
CA ARG A 32 -4.80 18.49 8.11
C ARG A 32 -5.60 19.77 8.35
N PHE A 33 -6.87 19.72 8.00
CA PHE A 33 -7.83 20.79 8.25
C PHE A 33 -8.97 20.24 9.10
N ASP A 34 -9.05 20.69 10.36
CA ASP A 34 -10.12 20.33 11.26
C ASP A 34 -11.30 21.30 11.05
N VAL A 35 -12.39 20.79 10.45
CA VAL A 35 -13.62 21.57 10.23
C VAL A 35 -14.34 21.78 11.56
N ASN A 36 -14.37 20.75 12.40
CA ASN A 36 -14.85 20.75 13.78
C ASN A 36 -14.32 19.49 14.50
N GLU A 37 -14.78 19.22 15.73
CA GLU A 37 -14.33 18.08 16.55
C GLU A 37 -14.56 16.70 15.91
N SER A 38 -15.58 16.57 15.04
CA SER A 38 -15.98 15.29 14.42
C SER A 38 -15.64 15.21 12.93
N ASN A 39 -15.10 16.26 12.31
CA ASN A 39 -14.91 16.32 10.86
C ASN A 39 -13.56 16.94 10.52
N ASN A 40 -12.75 16.21 9.74
CA ASN A 40 -11.47 16.70 9.26
C ASN A 40 -11.20 16.30 7.81
N PHE A 41 -10.33 17.05 7.16
CA PHE A 41 -9.81 16.76 5.84
C PHE A 41 -8.30 16.58 5.93
N ILE A 42 -7.78 15.52 5.32
CA ILE A 42 -6.36 15.16 5.35
C ILE A 42 -5.88 14.98 3.92
N VAL A 43 -4.75 15.60 3.59
CA VAL A 43 -4.06 15.45 2.29
C VAL A 43 -2.59 15.22 2.54
N GLN A 44 -2.01 14.25 1.85
CA GLN A 44 -0.59 13.98 1.82
C GLN A 44 -0.10 13.95 0.38
N LEU A 45 0.88 14.79 0.08
CA LEU A 45 1.60 14.77 -1.19
C LEU A 45 2.99 14.19 -0.93
N THR A 46 3.41 13.27 -1.78
CA THR A 46 4.70 12.62 -1.67
C THR A 46 5.50 12.85 -2.95
N HIS A 47 6.74 13.32 -2.79
CA HIS A 47 7.76 13.30 -3.81
C HIS A 47 8.65 12.08 -3.61
N LYS A 48 8.71 11.19 -4.59
CA LYS A 48 9.45 9.92 -4.49
C LYS A 48 10.25 9.65 -5.76
N ARG A 49 11.56 9.42 -5.61
CA ARG A 49 12.45 8.93 -6.66
C ARG A 49 13.17 7.68 -6.19
N LEU A 50 13.20 6.66 -7.05
CA LEU A 50 13.76 5.34 -6.75
C LEU A 50 14.90 4.96 -7.72
N GLY A 51 15.69 5.94 -8.17
CA GLY A 51 16.75 5.71 -9.15
C GLY A 51 16.24 5.10 -10.46
N LEU A 52 16.91 4.06 -10.95
CA LEU A 52 16.56 3.40 -12.22
C LEU A 52 15.48 2.32 -12.07
N ASN A 53 14.64 2.39 -11.03
CA ASN A 53 13.58 1.40 -10.83
C ASN A 53 12.59 1.49 -12.01
N PRO A 54 12.28 0.38 -12.71
CA PRO A 54 11.34 0.39 -13.84
C PRO A 54 9.96 0.97 -13.49
N LEU A 55 9.55 0.89 -12.21
CA LEU A 55 8.30 1.52 -11.75
C LEU A 55 8.26 3.04 -11.98
N MET A 56 9.42 3.71 -12.04
CA MET A 56 9.53 5.14 -12.36
C MET A 56 8.98 5.48 -13.77
N GLU A 57 8.82 4.50 -14.67
CA GLU A 57 8.19 4.72 -15.98
C GLU A 57 6.68 4.97 -15.88
N ILE A 58 6.03 4.49 -14.81
CA ILE A 58 4.57 4.56 -14.62
C ILE A 58 4.14 5.37 -13.40
N THR A 59 5.07 5.71 -12.51
CA THR A 59 4.84 6.57 -11.33
C THR A 59 5.29 7.99 -11.61
N ARG A 60 4.59 8.97 -11.06
CA ARG A 60 5.04 10.37 -11.11
C ARG A 60 5.99 10.64 -9.96
N ASP A 61 6.92 11.57 -10.18
CA ASP A 61 7.82 12.05 -9.12
C ASP A 61 7.07 12.69 -7.96
N ILE A 62 5.90 13.31 -8.21
CA ILE A 62 5.01 13.87 -7.19
C ILE A 62 3.64 13.23 -7.34
N GLU A 63 3.14 12.62 -6.27
CA GLU A 63 1.85 11.95 -6.22
C GLU A 63 1.04 12.36 -5.00
N LEU A 64 -0.28 12.33 -5.16
CA LEU A 64 -1.20 12.34 -4.02
C LEU A 64 -1.14 10.97 -3.38
N ASP A 65 -0.58 10.89 -2.18
CA ASP A 65 -0.46 9.65 -1.42
C ASP A 65 -1.81 9.33 -0.76
N TRP A 66 -2.29 10.26 0.07
CA TRP A 66 -3.62 10.23 0.68
C TRP A 66 -4.36 11.55 0.48
N GLY A 67 -5.67 11.49 0.40
CA GLY A 67 -6.54 12.65 0.27
C GLY A 67 -7.96 12.25 0.59
N PHE A 68 -8.41 12.53 1.83
CA PHE A 68 -9.70 12.07 2.30
C PHE A 68 -10.36 13.02 3.29
N PHE A 69 -11.68 12.94 3.33
CA PHE A 69 -12.51 13.49 4.39
C PHE A 69 -12.78 12.40 5.43
N GLU A 70 -12.66 12.73 6.71
CA GLU A 70 -12.99 11.85 7.83
C GLU A 70 -14.12 12.46 8.66
N HIS A 71 -15.13 11.63 8.93
CA HIS A 71 -16.20 11.91 9.88
C HIS A 71 -16.10 10.92 11.04
N ARG A 72 -16.19 11.40 12.28
CA ARG A 72 -16.21 10.60 13.52
C ARG A 72 -17.56 10.74 14.21
N PRO A 73 -18.53 9.84 13.94
CA PRO A 73 -19.84 9.86 14.60
C PRO A 73 -19.74 9.67 16.11
N THR A 74 -18.74 8.90 16.56
CA THR A 74 -18.47 8.62 17.98
C THR A 74 -16.97 8.62 18.22
N PRO A 75 -16.50 8.66 19.49
CA PRO A 75 -15.07 8.50 19.79
C PRO A 75 -14.48 7.15 19.35
N SER A 76 -15.32 6.13 19.11
CA SER A 76 -14.89 4.78 18.78
C SER A 76 -15.20 4.35 17.34
N SER A 77 -15.65 5.28 16.49
CA SER A 77 -15.94 4.99 15.09
C SER A 77 -15.55 6.14 14.16
N TYR A 78 -15.21 5.79 12.92
CA TYR A 78 -14.90 6.76 11.88
C TYR A 78 -15.37 6.28 10.51
N ILE A 79 -15.63 7.22 9.62
CA ILE A 79 -15.85 6.97 8.20
C ILE A 79 -14.91 7.88 7.43
N LYS A 80 -14.16 7.33 6.49
CA LYS A 80 -13.26 8.06 5.59
C LYS A 80 -13.74 7.91 4.16
N PHE A 81 -13.70 9.01 3.40
CA PHE A 81 -14.08 9.07 1.99
C PHE A 81 -12.96 9.74 1.19
N GLY A 82 -12.44 9.06 0.16
CA GLY A 82 -11.38 9.58 -0.71
C GLY A 82 -10.28 8.55 -0.97
N LYS A 83 -9.04 9.01 -1.15
CA LYS A 83 -7.86 8.14 -1.22
C LYS A 83 -7.30 7.94 0.19
N VAL A 84 -7.58 6.77 0.77
CA VAL A 84 -7.31 6.44 2.19
C VAL A 84 -6.29 5.31 2.26
N SER A 85 -5.43 5.28 3.28
CA SER A 85 -4.57 4.10 3.53
C SER A 85 -5.40 2.80 3.52
N LEU A 86 -4.94 1.80 2.77
CA LEU A 86 -5.64 0.53 2.63
C LEU A 86 -5.50 -0.31 3.93
N PRO A 87 -6.60 -0.66 4.64
CA PRO A 87 -6.56 -1.43 5.89
C PRO A 87 -6.24 -2.91 5.62
N LEU A 88 -5.00 -3.21 5.27
CA LEU A 88 -4.55 -4.56 4.92
C LEU A 88 -3.18 -4.85 5.55
N GLY A 89 -3.21 -5.57 6.67
CA GLY A 89 -2.02 -5.96 7.42
C GLY A 89 -1.36 -4.84 8.24
N ILE A 90 -0.37 -5.24 9.06
CA ILE A 90 0.48 -4.33 9.86
C ILE A 90 1.25 -3.38 8.96
N PHE A 91 1.65 -3.87 7.78
CA PHE A 91 2.59 -3.14 6.94
C PHE A 91 1.99 -1.85 6.38
N ASN A 92 0.72 -1.84 5.95
CA ASN A 92 0.07 -0.62 5.50
C ASN A 92 -0.21 0.39 6.64
N GLU A 93 -0.09 -0.05 7.90
CA GLU A 93 -0.15 0.86 9.05
C GLU A 93 1.20 1.54 9.33
N VAL A 94 2.33 0.96 8.89
CA VAL A 94 3.68 1.40 9.29
C VAL A 94 4.52 1.91 8.10
N ARG A 95 4.25 1.46 6.87
CA ARG A 95 5.10 1.68 5.68
C ARG A 95 5.40 3.16 5.39
N ASP A 96 4.44 4.05 5.65
CA ASP A 96 4.58 5.49 5.38
C ASP A 96 4.35 6.39 6.60
N VAL A 97 4.35 5.80 7.81
CA VAL A 97 4.29 6.57 9.06
C VAL A 97 5.71 6.89 9.54
N GLY A 98 6.35 7.84 8.86
CA GLY A 98 7.56 8.51 9.34
C GLY A 98 8.91 7.88 8.99
N VAL A 99 9.96 8.41 9.63
CA VAL A 99 11.39 8.25 9.28
C VAL A 99 12.02 6.93 9.73
N LEU A 100 11.22 5.99 10.24
CA LEU A 100 11.73 4.86 11.01
C LEU A 100 12.40 3.79 10.13
N ILE A 101 12.07 3.72 8.84
CA ILE A 101 12.56 2.64 7.99
C ILE A 101 12.84 3.07 6.52
N PRO A 102 13.71 4.07 6.27
CA PRO A 102 13.92 4.58 4.91
C PRO A 102 14.60 3.59 3.94
N PHE A 103 15.23 2.53 4.44
CA PHE A 103 16.05 1.61 3.64
C PHE A 103 15.82 0.11 3.89
N TYR A 104 14.92 -0.27 4.80
CA TYR A 104 14.60 -1.68 4.99
C TYR A 104 13.36 -2.02 4.15
N ARG A 105 13.60 -2.72 3.03
CA ARG A 105 12.53 -3.31 2.23
C ARG A 105 12.24 -4.70 2.81
N VAL A 106 11.00 -4.94 3.19
CA VAL A 106 10.54 -6.26 3.66
C VAL A 106 10.71 -7.33 2.57
N PRO A 107 10.86 -8.61 2.95
CA PRO A 107 11.07 -9.70 2.00
C PRO A 107 10.03 -9.69 0.88
N SER A 108 10.51 -9.66 -0.36
CA SER A 108 9.67 -9.61 -1.58
C SER A 108 8.78 -10.85 -1.74
N SER A 109 9.06 -11.95 -1.02
CA SER A 109 8.23 -13.17 -1.03
C SER A 109 6.87 -12.98 -0.33
N VAL A 110 6.78 -12.07 0.63
CA VAL A 110 5.54 -11.76 1.37
C VAL A 110 4.96 -10.43 0.89
N TYR A 111 5.80 -9.45 0.56
CA TYR A 111 5.39 -8.10 0.16
C TYR A 111 6.01 -7.72 -1.18
N THR A 112 5.67 -8.44 -2.25
CA THR A 112 6.09 -8.06 -3.61
C THR A 112 5.68 -6.62 -3.89
N GLU A 113 6.61 -5.79 -4.38
CA GLU A 113 6.33 -4.43 -4.86
C GLU A 113 5.31 -4.39 -6.01
N SER A 114 4.91 -5.55 -6.53
CA SER A 114 3.96 -5.68 -7.63
C SER A 114 2.53 -6.06 -7.28
N ARG A 115 2.27 -6.76 -6.15
CA ARG A 115 0.91 -7.25 -5.80
C ARG A 115 0.39 -6.81 -4.42
N ILE A 116 1.24 -6.27 -3.54
CA ILE A 116 0.81 -5.78 -2.21
C ILE A 116 1.30 -4.34 -1.98
N SER A 117 1.65 -3.64 -3.06
CA SER A 117 2.17 -2.26 -3.01
C SER A 117 1.10 -1.19 -3.10
N SER A 118 -0.18 -1.56 -3.18
CA SER A 118 -1.23 -0.55 -3.12
C SER A 118 -1.40 -0.09 -1.68
N GLU A 119 -0.81 1.07 -1.39
CA GLU A 119 -0.78 1.72 -0.09
C GLU A 119 -2.12 2.41 0.23
N ALA A 120 -3.00 2.59 -0.77
CA ALA A 120 -4.24 3.33 -0.61
C ALA A 120 -5.41 2.77 -1.43
N ILE A 121 -6.61 2.85 -0.85
CA ILE A 121 -7.88 2.65 -1.51
C ILE A 121 -8.52 3.98 -1.87
N GLU A 122 -8.94 4.13 -3.12
CA GLU A 122 -9.84 5.19 -3.57
C GLU A 122 -11.28 4.72 -3.31
N GLY A 123 -11.88 5.19 -2.23
CA GLY A 123 -13.21 4.76 -1.83
C GLY A 123 -13.61 5.17 -0.42
N VAL A 124 -14.25 4.23 0.28
CA VAL A 124 -14.81 4.43 1.61
C VAL A 124 -14.20 3.43 2.58
N VAL A 125 -13.85 3.91 3.76
CA VAL A 125 -13.42 3.07 4.89
C VAL A 125 -14.27 3.39 6.11
N PHE A 126 -14.89 2.38 6.71
CA PHE A 126 -15.59 2.49 7.98
C PHE A 126 -14.85 1.69 9.04
N GLY A 127 -14.44 2.36 10.12
CA GLY A 127 -13.77 1.76 11.26
C GLY A 127 -14.61 1.84 12.52
N ILE A 128 -14.57 0.79 13.33
CA ILE A 128 -15.19 0.74 14.66
C ILE A 128 -14.31 -0.04 15.63
N GLN A 129 -14.24 0.45 16.86
CA GLN A 129 -13.59 -0.24 17.97
C GLN A 129 -14.58 -0.44 19.11
N PHE A 130 -14.57 -1.63 19.71
CA PHE A 130 -15.38 -1.91 20.89
C PHE A 130 -14.60 -2.74 21.92
N PRO A 131 -14.67 -2.37 23.21
CA PRO A 131 -14.09 -3.17 24.27
C PRO A 131 -14.88 -4.47 24.44
N ILE A 132 -14.18 -5.58 24.68
CA ILE A 132 -14.80 -6.89 24.97
C ILE A 132 -14.54 -7.35 26.41
N GLY A 133 -13.98 -6.47 27.24
CA GLY A 133 -13.80 -6.64 28.68
C GLY A 133 -12.38 -7.07 29.09
N LYS A 134 -12.04 -6.88 30.38
CA LYS A 134 -10.74 -7.29 30.96
C LYS A 134 -9.51 -6.77 30.20
N GLY A 135 -9.58 -5.57 29.63
CA GLY A 135 -8.49 -4.95 28.85
C GLY A 135 -8.43 -5.37 27.37
N TRP A 136 -9.30 -6.28 26.93
CA TRP A 136 -9.38 -6.67 25.53
C TRP A 136 -10.25 -5.70 24.71
N SER A 137 -9.90 -5.50 23.45
CA SER A 137 -10.76 -4.79 22.49
C SER A 137 -10.66 -5.39 21.09
N ILE A 138 -11.74 -5.25 20.33
CA ILE A 138 -11.77 -5.58 18.90
C ILE A 138 -11.85 -4.28 18.12
N ARG A 139 -11.01 -4.16 17.10
CA ARG A 139 -11.13 -3.14 16.06
C ARG A 139 -11.47 -3.82 14.74
N SER A 140 -12.44 -3.26 14.03
CA SER A 140 -12.88 -3.73 12.72
C SER A 140 -12.87 -2.57 11.75
N ASP A 141 -12.27 -2.79 10.59
CA ASP A 141 -12.26 -1.88 9.46
C ASP A 141 -12.92 -2.58 8.27
N PHE A 142 -13.85 -1.89 7.62
CA PHE A 142 -14.53 -2.32 6.40
C PHE A 142 -14.24 -1.30 5.31
N PHE A 143 -13.90 -1.77 4.12
CA PHE A 143 -13.54 -0.86 3.05
C PHE A 143 -14.10 -1.31 1.70
N ALA A 144 -14.46 -0.34 0.87
CA ALA A 144 -14.93 -0.58 -0.47
C ALA A 144 -14.44 0.50 -1.43
N GLY A 145 -14.14 0.14 -2.67
CA GLY A 145 -13.67 1.10 -3.67
C GLY A 145 -12.83 0.46 -4.76
N GLN A 146 -11.74 1.12 -5.11
CA GLN A 146 -10.77 0.63 -6.07
C GLN A 146 -9.35 0.99 -5.62
N PHE A 147 -8.37 0.25 -6.09
CA PHE A 147 -6.97 0.62 -5.89
C PHE A 147 -6.13 0.16 -7.06
N ARG A 148 -4.89 0.65 -7.13
CA ARG A 148 -3.98 0.34 -8.23
C ARG A 148 -2.65 -0.16 -7.70
N TRP A 149 -2.04 -1.11 -8.41
CA TRP A 149 -0.64 -1.50 -8.17
C TRP A 149 0.15 -1.47 -9.48
N GLY A 150 1.48 -1.40 -9.37
CA GLY A 150 2.37 -1.48 -10.53
C GLY A 150 2.90 -2.89 -10.71
N GLU A 151 2.65 -3.53 -11.85
CA GLU A 151 3.28 -4.80 -12.21
C GLU A 151 4.46 -4.56 -13.15
N TRP A 152 5.48 -5.41 -13.06
CA TRP A 152 6.55 -5.47 -14.03
C TRP A 152 6.93 -6.92 -14.31
N ALA A 153 7.25 -7.21 -15.56
CA ALA A 153 7.65 -8.54 -16.02
C ALA A 153 8.73 -8.42 -17.10
N ASN A 154 9.64 -9.39 -17.14
CA ASN A 154 10.58 -9.54 -18.25
C ASN A 154 9.90 -10.40 -19.32
N MET A 155 9.56 -9.78 -20.45
CA MET A 155 8.92 -10.45 -21.59
C MET A 155 9.91 -10.59 -22.73
N GLU A 156 9.75 -11.60 -23.58
CA GLU A 156 10.58 -11.73 -24.78
C GLU A 156 10.35 -10.53 -25.70
N ASN A 157 11.43 -9.96 -26.25
CA ASN A 157 11.35 -8.77 -27.07
C ASN A 157 10.85 -9.13 -28.48
N PRO A 158 9.66 -8.68 -28.93
CA PRO A 158 9.13 -9.02 -30.25
C PRO A 158 9.90 -8.37 -31.41
N LEU A 159 10.80 -7.42 -31.13
CA LEU A 159 11.55 -6.66 -32.13
C LEU A 159 13.07 -6.97 -32.14
N GLY A 160 13.54 -7.96 -31.38
CA GLY A 160 14.96 -8.33 -31.35
C GLY A 160 15.28 -9.48 -30.39
N ASN A 161 16.54 -9.89 -30.32
CA ASN A 161 16.96 -10.94 -29.38
C ASN A 161 17.06 -10.39 -27.95
N GLY A 162 16.39 -11.03 -26.99
CA GLY A 162 16.51 -10.75 -25.55
C GLY A 162 15.18 -10.53 -24.84
N PHE A 163 15.25 -10.13 -23.57
CA PHE A 163 14.09 -9.79 -22.75
C PHE A 163 13.94 -8.28 -22.63
N LYS A 164 12.70 -7.78 -22.72
CA LYS A 164 12.31 -6.41 -22.41
C LYS A 164 11.54 -6.40 -21.08
N THR A 165 11.98 -5.57 -20.14
CA THR A 165 11.18 -5.28 -18.95
C THR A 165 9.98 -4.43 -19.38
N THR A 166 8.79 -4.96 -19.16
CA THR A 166 7.53 -4.28 -19.39
C THR A 166 6.92 -3.93 -18.04
N VAL A 167 6.51 -2.68 -17.88
CA VAL A 167 5.89 -2.16 -16.65
C VAL A 167 4.47 -1.70 -16.98
N GLN A 168 3.51 -2.02 -16.13
CA GLN A 168 2.11 -1.67 -16.31
C GLN A 168 1.44 -1.36 -14.99
N ARG A 169 0.44 -0.48 -15.02
CA ARG A 169 -0.47 -0.23 -13.91
C ARG A 169 -1.69 -1.13 -14.03
N VAL A 170 -2.00 -1.85 -12.95
CA VAL A 170 -3.16 -2.73 -12.85
C VAL A 170 -4.19 -2.08 -11.94
N ASP A 171 -5.44 -2.10 -12.37
CA ASP A 171 -6.56 -1.57 -11.61
C ASP A 171 -7.29 -2.74 -10.95
N ILE A 172 -7.51 -2.65 -9.63
CA ILE A 172 -8.43 -3.55 -8.92
C ILE A 172 -9.68 -2.75 -8.61
N GLU A 173 -10.76 -3.06 -9.32
CA GLU A 173 -12.05 -2.41 -9.19
C GLU A 173 -13.02 -3.24 -8.34
N SER A 174 -14.13 -2.61 -7.93
CA SER A 174 -15.20 -3.26 -7.15
C SER A 174 -14.66 -3.99 -5.91
N VAL A 175 -13.67 -3.38 -5.25
CA VAL A 175 -13.03 -3.92 -4.07
C VAL A 175 -14.01 -3.86 -2.91
N LEU A 176 -14.12 -4.97 -2.19
CA LEU A 176 -14.70 -5.01 -0.85
C LEU A 176 -13.75 -5.81 0.04
N GLY A 177 -13.47 -5.29 1.23
CA GLY A 177 -12.60 -5.97 2.17
C GLY A 177 -12.83 -5.56 3.62
N THR A 178 -12.12 -6.27 4.49
CA THR A 178 -12.21 -6.10 5.92
C THR A 178 -10.88 -6.39 6.61
N GLN A 179 -10.67 -5.76 7.76
CA GLN A 179 -9.59 -6.05 8.69
C GLN A 179 -10.15 -6.13 10.10
N LEU A 180 -9.71 -7.14 10.83
CA LEU A 180 -10.05 -7.38 12.22
C LEU A 180 -8.76 -7.41 13.02
N TRP A 181 -8.76 -6.68 14.12
CA TRP A 181 -7.69 -6.64 15.11
C TRP A 181 -8.25 -7.03 16.47
N LEU A 182 -7.62 -8.03 17.10
CA LEU A 182 -7.82 -8.38 18.48
C LEU A 182 -6.67 -7.81 19.30
N ASN A 183 -6.98 -6.79 20.11
CA ASN A 183 -6.03 -6.19 21.03
C ASN A 183 -6.12 -6.90 22.38
N THR A 184 -4.96 -7.30 22.89
CA THR A 184 -4.88 -8.02 24.16
C THR A 184 -4.58 -7.04 25.32
N PRO A 185 -4.74 -7.47 26.58
CA PRO A 185 -4.32 -6.67 27.74
C PRO A 185 -2.80 -6.61 27.92
N LEU A 186 -2.05 -7.43 27.19
CA LEU A 186 -0.59 -7.37 27.17
C LEU A 186 -0.20 -6.20 26.26
N GLU A 187 0.58 -5.28 26.81
CA GLU A 187 1.11 -4.14 26.08
C GLU A 187 1.89 -4.61 24.84
N GLY A 188 1.67 -3.93 23.70
CA GLY A 188 2.29 -4.27 22.41
C GLY A 188 1.70 -5.51 21.70
N LEU A 189 0.93 -6.37 22.38
CA LEU A 189 0.45 -7.61 21.77
C LEU A 189 -0.92 -7.44 21.09
N ARG A 190 -0.94 -7.59 19.76
CA ARG A 190 -2.16 -7.70 18.95
C ARG A 190 -2.04 -8.73 17.84
N THR A 191 -3.18 -9.32 17.48
CA THR A 191 -3.29 -10.25 16.34
C THR A 191 -4.41 -9.81 15.43
N GLY A 192 -4.22 -9.96 14.13
CA GLY A 192 -5.17 -9.48 13.14
C GLY A 192 -5.30 -10.39 11.93
N ILE A 193 -6.45 -10.29 11.29
CA ILE A 193 -6.71 -10.89 9.99
C ILE A 193 -7.31 -9.83 9.09
N SER A 194 -6.89 -9.77 7.84
CA SER A 194 -7.44 -8.87 6.85
C SER A 194 -7.58 -9.57 5.51
N GLY A 195 -8.52 -9.13 4.70
CA GLY A 195 -8.66 -9.64 3.35
C GLY A 195 -9.59 -8.79 2.50
N TYR A 196 -9.52 -8.99 1.20
CA TYR A 196 -10.38 -8.32 0.24
C TYR A 196 -10.65 -9.22 -0.95
N TYR A 197 -11.70 -8.89 -1.71
CA TYR A 197 -11.92 -9.36 -3.06
C TYR A 197 -12.14 -8.18 -4.00
N GLY A 198 -11.86 -8.36 -5.29
CA GLY A 198 -12.07 -7.35 -6.33
C GLY A 198 -11.87 -7.93 -7.74
N VAL A 199 -12.09 -7.11 -8.76
CA VAL A 199 -11.92 -7.50 -10.17
C VAL A 199 -10.68 -6.82 -10.72
N THR A 200 -9.78 -7.61 -11.29
CA THR A 200 -8.56 -7.08 -11.91
C THR A 200 -8.87 -6.55 -13.30
N LYS A 201 -8.33 -5.40 -13.68
CA LYS A 201 -8.29 -4.90 -15.05
C LYS A 201 -6.87 -4.54 -15.43
N ASN A 202 -6.55 -4.70 -16.72
CA ASN A 202 -5.26 -4.32 -17.28
C ASN A 202 -4.04 -5.06 -16.67
N GLY A 203 -4.21 -6.25 -16.09
CA GLY A 203 -3.09 -7.01 -15.48
C GLY A 203 -2.57 -8.13 -16.38
N PHE A 204 -1.33 -8.05 -16.86
CA PHE A 204 -0.74 -9.14 -17.66
C PHE A 204 -0.51 -10.41 -16.84
N GLY A 205 -0.03 -10.32 -15.59
CA GLY A 205 0.33 -11.51 -14.81
C GLY A 205 -0.87 -12.40 -14.51
N LEU A 206 -1.98 -11.81 -14.06
CA LEU A 206 -3.20 -12.54 -13.71
C LEU A 206 -4.01 -12.98 -14.93
N ASN A 207 -4.09 -12.17 -15.99
CA ASN A 207 -4.82 -12.55 -17.21
C ASN A 207 -4.13 -13.70 -17.94
N VAL A 208 -2.79 -13.69 -18.01
CA VAL A 208 -2.01 -14.76 -18.67
C VAL A 208 -2.06 -16.05 -17.86
N LEU A 209 -1.98 -15.99 -16.53
CA LEU A 209 -2.01 -17.17 -15.67
C LEU A 209 -3.42 -17.79 -15.54
N SER A 210 -4.47 -16.96 -15.53
CA SER A 210 -5.85 -17.46 -15.38
C SER A 210 -6.52 -17.80 -16.71
N GLY A 211 -6.05 -17.25 -17.84
CA GLY A 211 -6.73 -17.37 -19.12
C GLY A 211 -8.09 -16.65 -19.17
N VAL A 212 -8.41 -15.85 -18.15
CA VAL A 212 -9.68 -15.11 -18.02
C VAL A 212 -9.40 -13.62 -18.20
N GLU A 213 -10.22 -12.95 -19.01
CA GLU A 213 -10.22 -11.51 -19.09
C GLU A 213 -10.88 -10.94 -17.82
N ASN A 214 -10.11 -10.15 -17.05
CA ASN A 214 -10.53 -9.51 -15.81
C ASN A 214 -10.92 -10.47 -14.66
N PRO A 215 -9.97 -11.28 -14.16
CA PRO A 215 -10.26 -12.26 -13.12
C PRO A 215 -10.60 -11.59 -11.79
N THR A 216 -11.52 -12.21 -11.05
CA THR A 216 -11.73 -11.91 -9.64
C THR A 216 -10.50 -12.34 -8.84
N VAL A 217 -9.99 -11.44 -8.02
CA VAL A 217 -8.88 -11.69 -7.10
C VAL A 217 -9.37 -11.57 -5.67
N GLY A 218 -8.86 -12.46 -4.81
CA GLY A 218 -9.05 -12.38 -3.37
C GLY A 218 -7.73 -12.61 -2.66
N ASN A 219 -7.45 -11.83 -1.63
CA ASN A 219 -6.26 -11.99 -0.80
C ASN A 219 -6.65 -11.93 0.68
N TYR A 220 -5.90 -12.66 1.49
CA TYR A 220 -6.00 -12.64 2.94
C TYR A 220 -4.61 -12.58 3.55
N LEU A 221 -4.52 -11.98 4.72
CA LEU A 221 -3.28 -11.82 5.46
C LEU A 221 -3.56 -11.94 6.95
N ALA A 222 -2.78 -12.79 7.62
CA ALA A 222 -2.73 -12.87 9.07
C ALA A 222 -1.56 -12.02 9.56
N SER A 223 -1.76 -11.33 10.67
CA SER A 223 -0.81 -10.39 11.25
C SER A 223 -0.68 -10.64 12.74
N PHE A 224 0.54 -10.52 13.24
CA PHE A 224 0.89 -10.66 14.65
C PHE A 224 1.92 -9.60 14.99
N GLU A 225 1.68 -8.86 16.07
CA GLU A 225 2.54 -7.77 16.53
C GLU A 225 2.79 -7.91 18.02
N TYR A 226 4.03 -7.65 18.41
CA TYR A 226 4.54 -7.65 19.76
C TYR A 226 5.71 -6.67 19.80
N ASP A 227 5.57 -5.60 20.60
CA ASP A 227 6.60 -4.57 20.83
C ASP A 227 7.60 -4.97 21.94
#